data_AF-X0PHQ7-F1
#
_entry.id   AF-X0PHQ7-F1
#
_cell.length_a   1.000
_cell.length_b   1.000
_cell.length_c   1.000
_cell.angle_alpha   90.00
_cell.angle_beta   90.00
_cell.angle_gamma   90.00
#
_symmetry.space_group_name_H-M   'P 1'
#
loop_
_entity.id
_entity.type
_entity.pdbx_description
1 polymer ?
#
loop_
_entity_poly.entity_id
_entity_poly.type
_entity_poly.pdbx_seq_one_letter_code
_entity_poly.pdbx_strand_id
1 'polypeptide(L)'
;MDLEQELLKRLTQSEDEIIQIRRHLHEHPEISFKEKNTHAYIRDFYKDLDCDIRNCGTGYGILVDIDSGKPGPKLALRLILML
;
A
#
# COMPACT_ATOMS: atom_id res chain seq x y z
N MET A 1 19.17 6.17 -18.93
CA MET A 1 18.16 6.93 -18.17
C MET A 1 18.53 6.84 -16.72
N ASP A 2 18.53 7.97 -16.04
CA ASP A 2 18.67 8.04 -14.59
C ASP A 2 17.48 7.29 -13.94
N LEU A 3 17.76 6.40 -12.98
CA LEU A 3 16.75 5.54 -12.34
C LEU A 3 15.69 6.39 -11.66
N GLU A 4 16.11 7.49 -11.03
CA GLU A 4 15.23 8.44 -10.37
C GLU A 4 14.21 9.02 -11.34
N GLN A 5 14.65 9.44 -12.53
CA GLN A 5 13.78 10.02 -13.56
C GLN A 5 12.76 9.01 -14.10
N GLU A 6 13.15 7.75 -14.27
CA GLU A 6 12.23 6.69 -14.69
C GLU A 6 11.17 6.42 -13.61
N LEU A 7 11.56 6.37 -12.33
CA LEU A 7 10.62 6.17 -11.23
C LEU A 7 9.64 7.35 -11.10
N LEU A 8 10.13 8.58 -11.18
CA LEU A 8 9.30 9.78 -11.13
C LEU A 8 8.28 9.81 -12.27
N LYS A 9 8.71 9.45 -13.49
CA LYS A 9 7.80 9.37 -14.64
C LYS A 9 6.67 8.36 -14.42
N ARG A 10 6.98 7.17 -13.90
CA ARG A 10 5.96 6.15 -13.58
C ARG A 10 5.01 6.63 -12.49
N LEU A 11 5.52 7.30 -11.46
CA LEU A 11 4.69 7.87 -10.39
C LEU A 11 3.71 8.91 -10.94
N THR A 12 4.14 9.80 -11.83
CA THR A 12 3.25 10.77 -12.49
C THR A 12 2.19 10.08 -13.34
N GLN A 13 2.51 8.98 -14.01
CA GLN A 13 1.54 8.21 -14.80
C GLN A 13 0.46 7.54 -13.93
N SER A 14 0.78 7.20 -12.69
CA SER A 14 -0.15 6.61 -11.71
C SER A 14 -0.87 7.66 -10.84
N GLU A 15 -0.70 8.96 -11.10
CA GLU A 15 -1.29 10.03 -10.27
C GLU A 15 -2.81 9.93 -10.15
N ASP A 16 -3.51 9.69 -11.27
CA ASP A 16 -4.96 9.56 -11.28
C ASP A 16 -5.45 8.41 -10.39
N GLU A 17 -4.77 7.26 -10.45
CA GLU A 17 -5.08 6.08 -9.63
C GLU A 17 -4.90 6.39 -8.13
N ILE A 18 -3.80 7.06 -7.77
CA ILE A 18 -3.54 7.48 -6.39
C ILE A 18 -4.65 8.43 -5.89
N ILE A 19 -5.08 9.36 -6.74
CA ILE A 19 -6.19 10.28 -6.42
C ILE A 19 -7.50 9.52 -6.21
N GLN A 20 -7.81 8.54 -7.06
CA GLN A 20 -9.02 7.72 -6.90
C GLN A 20 -9.00 6.91 -5.61
N ILE A 21 -7.88 6.25 -5.29
CA ILE A 21 -7.70 5.51 -4.03
C ILE A 21 -7.94 6.44 -2.84
N ARG A 22 -7.33 7.63 -2.84
CA ARG A 22 -7.54 8.63 -1.79
C ARG A 22 -9.01 9.01 -1.65
N ARG A 23 -9.70 9.30 -2.76
CA ARG A 23 -11.13 9.67 -2.74
C ARG A 23 -11.99 8.55 -2.18
N HIS A 24 -11.77 7.31 -2.63
CA HIS A 24 -12.52 6.16 -2.17
C HIS A 24 -12.39 5.95 -0.65
N LEU A 25 -11.16 6.00 -0.13
CA LEU A 25 -10.89 5.83 1.30
C LEU A 25 -11.46 6.99 2.13
N HIS A 26 -11.41 8.22 1.62
CA HIS A 26 -11.95 9.40 2.29
C HIS A 26 -13.49 9.48 2.25
N GLU A 27 -14.13 8.86 1.27
CA GLU A 27 -15.59 8.73 1.19
C GLU A 27 -16.13 7.63 2.13
N HIS A 28 -15.29 6.66 2.50
CA HIS A 28 -15.64 5.53 3.36
C HIS A 28 -14.76 5.46 4.63
N PRO A 29 -14.74 6.50 5.47
CA PRO A 29 -13.93 6.50 6.68
C PRO A 29 -14.44 5.43 7.67
N GLU A 30 -13.51 4.71 8.28
CA GLU A 30 -13.79 3.70 9.29
C GLU A 30 -13.15 4.06 10.63
N ILE A 31 -13.84 3.74 11.72
CA ILE A 31 -13.33 3.99 13.08
C ILE A 31 -12.19 3.01 13.38
N SER A 32 -11.19 3.48 14.12
CA SER A 32 -10.11 2.63 14.63
C SER A 32 -10.63 1.33 15.26
N PHE A 33 -9.95 0.22 14.98
CA PHE A 33 -10.31 -1.14 15.36
C PHE A 33 -11.58 -1.70 14.70
N LYS A 34 -12.12 -1.00 13.70
CA LYS A 34 -13.26 -1.44 12.88
C LYS A 34 -12.99 -1.27 11.38
N GLU A 35 -11.73 -1.10 10.97
CA GLU A 35 -11.30 -0.86 9.58
C GLU A 35 -11.40 -2.10 8.67
N LYS A 36 -12.53 -2.79 8.69
CA LYS A 36 -12.71 -4.06 7.98
C LYS A 36 -12.73 -3.87 6.47
N ASN A 37 -13.41 -2.83 5.98
CA ASN A 37 -13.54 -2.59 4.54
C ASN A 37 -12.23 -2.02 3.99
N THR A 38 -11.60 -1.11 4.72
CA THR A 38 -10.28 -0.52 4.39
C THR A 38 -9.21 -1.60 4.31
N HIS A 39 -9.19 -2.52 5.29
CA HIS A 39 -8.28 -3.66 5.27
C HIS A 39 -8.50 -4.57 4.06
N ALA A 40 -9.76 -4.89 3.74
CA ALA A 40 -10.09 -5.71 2.58
C ALA A 40 -9.67 -5.02 1.27
N TYR A 41 -9.98 -3.73 1.12
CA TYR A 41 -9.62 -2.92 -0.04
C TYR A 41 -8.11 -2.96 -0.32
N ILE A 42 -7.30 -2.73 0.72
CA ILE A 42 -5.84 -2.72 0.58
C ILE A 42 -5.30 -4.12 0.25
N ARG A 43 -5.81 -5.16 0.92
CA ARG A 43 -5.38 -6.53 0.64
C ARG A 43 -5.72 -6.93 -0.79
N ASP A 44 -6.88 -6.55 -1.28
CA ASP A 44 -7.32 -6.86 -2.64
C ASP A 44 -6.49 -6.08 -3.67
N PHE A 45 -6.10 -4.84 -3.38
CA PHE A 45 -5.18 -4.06 -4.22
C PHE A 45 -3.82 -4.74 -4.39
N TYR A 46 -3.22 -5.23 -3.29
CA TYR A 46 -1.91 -5.86 -3.35
C TYR A 46 -1.94 -7.30 -3.87
N LYS A 47 -3.11 -7.96 -3.89
CA LYS A 47 -3.25 -9.37 -4.30
C LYS A 47 -2.75 -9.64 -5.72
N ASP A 48 -2.87 -8.65 -6.61
CA ASP A 48 -2.47 -8.77 -8.00
C ASP A 48 -1.02 -8.33 -8.26
N LEU A 49 -0.29 -7.93 -7.20
CA LEU A 49 1.10 -7.49 -7.26
C LEU A 49 2.06 -8.58 -6.75
N ASP A 50 3.30 -8.56 -7.26
CA ASP A 50 4.37 -9.49 -6.86
C ASP A 50 4.93 -9.12 -5.48
N CYS A 51 4.14 -9.37 -4.43
CA CYS A 51 4.49 -9.08 -3.05
C CYS A 51 3.89 -10.12 -2.08
N ASP A 52 4.54 -10.30 -0.93
CA ASP A 52 4.05 -11.19 0.12
C ASP A 52 3.24 -10.37 1.15
N ILE A 53 1.94 -10.62 1.21
CA ILE A 53 1.01 -9.90 2.08
C ILE A 53 0.68 -10.77 3.29
N ARG A 54 0.91 -10.23 4.48
CA ARG A 54 0.63 -10.92 5.75
C ARG A 54 -0.14 -10.02 6.70
N ASN A 55 -1.02 -10.61 7.49
CA ASN A 55 -1.71 -9.89 8.56
C ASN A 55 -0.76 -9.66 9.74
N CYS A 56 -0.80 -8.44 10.28
CA CYS A 56 -0.01 -8.06 11.44
C CYS A 56 -0.86 -8.09 12.72
N GLY A 57 -0.64 -9.13 13.54
CA GLY A 57 -1.29 -9.26 14.85
C GLY A 57 -2.78 -9.62 14.75
N THR A 58 -3.56 -9.17 15.74
CA THR A 58 -5.00 -9.49 15.89
C THR A 58 -5.94 -8.40 15.36
N GLY A 59 -5.39 -7.30 14.85
CA GLY A 59 -6.14 -6.18 14.30
C GLY A 59 -6.19 -6.18 12.77
N TYR A 60 -6.36 -4.99 12.20
CA TYR A 60 -6.42 -4.76 10.75
C TYR A 60 -5.08 -4.36 10.12
N GLY A 61 -3.97 -4.59 10.84
CA GLY A 61 -2.63 -4.28 10.33
C GLY A 61 -2.23 -5.19 9.18
N ILE A 62 -1.56 -4.62 8.17
CA ILE A 62 -1.08 -5.32 6.99
C ILE A 62 0.42 -5.12 6.88
N LEU A 63 1.16 -6.20 6.62
CA LEU A 63 2.55 -6.18 6.21
C LEU A 63 2.62 -6.60 4.75
N VAL A 64 3.35 -5.83 3.96
CA VAL A 64 3.63 -6.13 2.55
C VAL A 64 5.14 -6.16 2.38
N ASP A 65 5.68 -7.35 2.11
CA ASP A 65 7.09 -7.55 1.85
C ASP A 65 7.34 -7.59 0.34
N ILE A 66 8.20 -6.69 -0.14
CA ILE A 66 8.68 -6.65 -1.53
C ILE A 66 10.13 -7.13 -1.52
N ASP A 67 10.37 -8.39 -1.91
CA ASP A 67 11.70 -8.98 -1.92
C ASP A 67 12.33 -8.89 -3.31
N SER A 68 13.53 -8.31 -3.38
CA SER A 68 14.32 -8.25 -4.62
C SER A 68 15.12 -9.54 -4.90
N GLY A 69 15.13 -10.49 -3.96
CA GLY A 69 15.91 -11.73 -4.01
C GLY A 69 17.42 -11.53 -3.81
N LYS A 70 17.87 -10.30 -3.51
CA LYS A 70 19.28 -9.95 -3.34
C LYS A 70 19.59 -9.67 -1.87
N PRO A 71 20.77 -10.10 -1.36
CA PRO A 71 21.16 -9.78 0.00
C PRO A 71 21.40 -8.27 0.15
N GLY A 72 20.84 -7.67 1.19
CA GLY A 72 20.93 -6.23 1.42
C GLY A 72 20.18 -5.76 2.67
N PRO A 73 20.25 -4.45 2.96
CA PRO A 73 19.50 -3.86 4.07
C PRO A 73 17.99 -3.89 3.80
N LYS A 74 17.20 -4.04 4.87
CA LYS A 74 15.73 -3.96 4.82
C LYS A 74 15.29 -2.56 5.22
N LEU A 75 14.41 -1.96 4.42
CA LEU A 75 13.77 -0.68 4.70
C LEU A 75 12.28 -0.91 4.94
N ALA A 76 11.74 -0.38 6.04
CA ALA A 76 10.33 -0.42 6.35
C ALA A 76 9.70 0.96 6.14
N LEU A 77 8.61 1.01 5.39
CA LEU A 77 7.77 2.20 5.24
C LEU A 77 6.46 1.96 5.97
N ARG A 78 6.08 2.90 6.84
CA ARG A 78 4.82 2.83 7.59
C ARG A 78 3.86 3.90 7.10
N LEU A 79 2.63 3.48 6.86
CA LEU A 79 1.49 4.34 6.50
C LEU A 79 0.40 4.20 7.57
N ILE A 80 -0.45 5.21 7.70
CA ILE A 80 -1.64 5.19 8.57
C ILE A 80 -2.86 5.11 7.66
N LEU A 81 -3.78 4.22 8.00
CA LEU A 81 -5.09 4.11 7.34
C LEU A 81 -5.89 5.37 7.74
N MET A 82 -6.20 6.20 6.75
CA MET A 82 -6.78 7.54 6.96
C MET A 82 -8.09 7.43 7.79
N LEU A 83 -8.23 8.34 8.77
CA LEU A 83 -9.43 8.53 9.60
C LEU A 83 -10.40 9.53 8.94
#